data_AF-A0AB35VBD7-F1
#
_entry.id   AF-A0AB35VBD7-F1
#
_cell.length_a   1.000
_cell.length_b   1.000
_cell.length_c   1.000
_cell.angle_alpha   90.00
_cell.angle_beta   90.00
_cell.angle_gamma   90.00
#
_symmetry.space_group_name_H-M   'P 1'
#
loop_
_entity.id
_entity.type
_entity.pdbx_description
1 polymer ?
#
loop_
_entity_poly.entity_id
_entity_poly.type
_entity_poly.pdbx_seq_one_letter_code
_entity_poly.pdbx_strand_id
1 'polypeptide(L)'
;MEGEMNELELRPRVFASDLIQLGDIVLTTTPEPMSKTIRKAIGADISHAMICVGKSSVIDSTGDGVHARNLERMILEPGCAGHVLRPIVPLTTDQLHSVITFARAAVGTRYTKIGAAKSVLAGFVAGRRQFCSRLVAQAYHRAGANLVPDADFCHPGELLNSAALFEVPNVLRDLNAEEEARWREDIDHVQAMRDSTNALLREARKLSSEIESLNDIDAYLVDHQEADDHLVQALRTSRYLELWKDEFERNAWQYHVSFMEGSESCAEYKQRYCEELLASEKLGQNRFVLNHAGYVTVNALHPRQYFALKIELYELLTQLHARRIRAATTWLERKGLLEPEPRTLLRPHTPEWFASLREWDPKQAAMTEAAIRVAGSLDVCTICADEPVCDYVLLSLPPAGPGTCRLCDDCFHIRSVDEPMKPF
;
A
#
# COMPACT_ATOMS: atom_id res chain seq x y z
N MET A 1 -32.45 -39.12 -26.65
CA MET A 1 -32.81 -37.69 -26.55
C MET A 1 -32.13 -37.17 -25.30
N GLU A 2 -30.80 -37.25 -25.32
CA GLU A 2 -29.90 -36.68 -24.33
C GLU A 2 -29.55 -35.32 -24.91
N GLY A 3 -30.16 -34.28 -24.36
CA GLY A 3 -29.93 -32.92 -24.81
C GLY A 3 -28.50 -32.54 -24.47
N GLU A 4 -27.72 -32.30 -25.52
CA GLU A 4 -26.57 -31.41 -25.53
C GLU A 4 -26.91 -30.15 -24.75
N MET A 5 -26.54 -30.15 -23.47
CA MET A 5 -26.49 -28.94 -22.68
C MET A 5 -25.26 -28.21 -23.17
N ASN A 6 -25.49 -27.35 -24.16
CA ASN A 6 -24.58 -26.41 -24.80
C ASN A 6 -23.40 -26.07 -23.86
N GLU A 7 -22.23 -26.68 -24.09
CA GLU A 7 -20.95 -26.17 -23.61
C GLU A 7 -20.76 -24.80 -24.28
N LEU A 8 -21.37 -23.77 -23.69
CA LEU A 8 -20.81 -22.42 -23.76
C LEU A 8 -19.34 -22.60 -23.40
N GLU A 9 -18.45 -22.52 -24.39
CA GLU A 9 -17.01 -22.58 -24.21
C GLU A 9 -16.68 -21.77 -22.96
N LEU A 10 -16.33 -22.44 -21.86
CA LEU A 10 -16.02 -21.74 -20.63
C LEU A 10 -14.76 -20.95 -20.95
N ARG A 11 -14.90 -19.63 -21.05
CA ARG A 11 -13.79 -18.73 -21.36
C ARG A 11 -13.07 -18.36 -20.08
N PRO A 12 -11.77 -18.03 -20.15
CA PRO A 12 -11.08 -17.41 -19.04
C PRO A 12 -11.74 -16.08 -18.69
N ARG A 13 -11.78 -15.77 -17.40
CA ARG A 13 -12.42 -14.56 -16.86
C ARG A 13 -11.42 -13.71 -16.11
N VAL A 14 -11.71 -12.42 -16.04
CA VAL A 14 -10.93 -11.46 -15.24
C VAL A 14 -11.86 -10.62 -14.38
N PHE A 15 -11.29 -10.05 -13.33
CA PHE A 15 -12.01 -9.13 -12.46
C PHE A 15 -12.20 -7.76 -13.15
N ALA A 16 -13.42 -7.24 -13.09
CA ALA A 16 -13.73 -5.85 -13.42
C ALA A 16 -13.26 -4.97 -12.25
N SER A 17 -11.98 -4.61 -12.23
CA SER A 17 -11.33 -3.85 -11.15
C SER A 17 -12.00 -2.50 -10.84
N ASP A 18 -12.76 -1.94 -11.78
CA ASP A 18 -13.53 -0.71 -11.61
C ASP A 18 -14.71 -0.85 -10.62
N LEU A 19 -15.17 -2.07 -10.34
CA LEU A 19 -16.25 -2.35 -9.39
C LEU A 19 -15.73 -2.70 -7.98
N ILE A 20 -14.43 -2.89 -7.85
CA ILE A 20 -13.78 -3.43 -6.64
C ILE A 20 -13.17 -2.27 -5.86
N GLN A 21 -13.56 -2.17 -4.59
CA GLN A 21 -13.21 -1.07 -3.71
C GLN A 21 -12.19 -1.50 -2.66
N LEU A 22 -11.58 -0.53 -2.00
CA LEU A 22 -10.72 -0.77 -0.85
C LEU A 22 -11.47 -1.53 0.24
N GLY A 23 -10.82 -2.53 0.82
CA GLY A 23 -11.41 -3.41 1.83
C GLY A 23 -12.15 -4.60 1.24
N ASP A 24 -12.62 -4.55 -0.02
CA ASP A 24 -13.33 -5.67 -0.62
C ASP A 24 -12.51 -6.97 -0.55
N ILE A 25 -13.21 -8.07 -0.30
CA ILE A 25 -12.62 -9.39 -0.15
C ILE A 25 -12.79 -10.11 -1.47
N VAL A 26 -11.67 -10.49 -2.09
CA VAL A 26 -11.67 -11.23 -3.34
C VAL A 26 -11.46 -12.71 -3.03
N LEU A 27 -12.42 -13.54 -3.41
CA LEU A 27 -12.35 -14.99 -3.29
C LEU A 27 -12.14 -15.61 -4.65
N THR A 28 -11.23 -16.58 -4.74
CA THR A 28 -10.92 -17.24 -6.01
C THR A 28 -10.69 -18.72 -5.83
N THR A 29 -10.60 -19.39 -6.97
CA THR A 29 -10.15 -20.76 -7.06
C THR A 29 -9.22 -20.94 -8.24
N THR A 30 -8.37 -21.96 -8.16
CA THR A 30 -7.48 -22.37 -9.25
C THR A 30 -7.75 -23.82 -9.68
N PRO A 31 -7.30 -24.24 -10.87
CA PRO A 31 -7.41 -25.63 -11.32
C PRO A 31 -6.45 -26.58 -10.60
N GLU A 32 -5.55 -26.06 -9.77
CA GLU A 32 -4.53 -26.85 -9.08
C GLU A 32 -5.12 -27.92 -8.15
N PRO A 33 -4.43 -29.06 -7.96
CA PRO A 33 -4.89 -30.13 -7.08
C PRO A 33 -5.16 -29.71 -5.63
N MET A 34 -4.32 -28.81 -5.10
CA MET A 34 -4.49 -28.28 -3.74
C MET A 34 -5.80 -27.51 -3.62
N SER A 35 -6.07 -26.62 -4.57
CA SER A 35 -7.31 -25.85 -4.64
C SER A 35 -8.55 -26.77 -4.69
N LYS A 36 -8.53 -27.80 -5.54
CA LYS A 36 -9.60 -28.82 -5.59
C LYS A 36 -9.84 -29.52 -4.25
N THR A 37 -8.75 -29.84 -3.53
CA THR A 37 -8.82 -30.49 -2.22
C THR A 37 -9.46 -29.58 -1.18
N ILE A 38 -9.07 -28.30 -1.13
CA ILE A 38 -9.64 -27.30 -0.23
C ILE A 38 -11.14 -27.16 -0.49
N ARG A 39 -11.54 -26.93 -1.75
CA ARG A 39 -12.95 -26.81 -2.15
C ARG A 39 -13.81 -27.96 -1.65
N LYS A 40 -13.32 -29.19 -1.86
CA LYS A 40 -14.00 -30.40 -1.41
C LYS A 40 -14.11 -30.47 0.11
N ALA A 41 -13.04 -30.12 0.83
CA ALA A 41 -13.00 -30.18 2.29
C ALA A 41 -13.94 -29.15 2.93
N ILE A 42 -14.05 -27.96 2.36
CA ILE A 42 -14.84 -26.86 2.91
C ILE A 42 -16.27 -26.78 2.33
N GLY A 43 -16.59 -27.61 1.33
CA GLY A 43 -17.90 -27.60 0.68
C GLY A 43 -18.23 -26.32 -0.09
N ALA A 44 -17.23 -25.63 -0.65
CA ALA A 44 -17.40 -24.39 -1.42
C ALA A 44 -16.65 -24.45 -2.76
N ASP A 45 -17.05 -23.63 -3.72
CA ASP A 45 -16.45 -23.52 -5.06
C ASP A 45 -15.18 -22.64 -5.10
N ILE A 46 -14.82 -22.04 -3.96
CA ILE A 46 -13.62 -21.22 -3.76
C ILE A 46 -12.60 -21.89 -2.82
N SER A 47 -11.33 -21.53 -2.95
CA SER A 47 -10.23 -22.10 -2.16
C SER A 47 -9.25 -21.07 -1.61
N HIS A 48 -9.36 -19.82 -2.04
CA HIS A 48 -8.43 -18.75 -1.70
C HIS A 48 -9.17 -17.46 -1.37
N ALA A 49 -8.57 -16.65 -0.51
CA ALA A 49 -9.10 -15.37 -0.05
C ALA A 49 -8.01 -14.30 -0.05
N MET A 50 -8.39 -13.10 -0.46
CA MET A 50 -7.49 -11.95 -0.60
C MET A 50 -8.26 -10.69 -0.19
N ILE A 51 -7.54 -9.63 0.15
CA ILE A 51 -8.14 -8.34 0.50
C ILE A 51 -7.63 -7.23 -0.40
N CYS A 52 -8.54 -6.42 -0.92
CA CYS A 52 -8.23 -5.24 -1.73
C CYS A 52 -7.65 -4.11 -0.86
N VAL A 53 -6.42 -3.69 -1.14
CA VAL A 53 -5.68 -2.67 -0.38
C VAL A 53 -5.25 -1.47 -1.22
N GLY A 54 -5.63 -1.47 -2.49
CA GLY A 54 -5.33 -0.45 -3.49
C GLY A 54 -6.10 -0.76 -4.76
N LYS A 55 -6.19 0.21 -5.69
CA LYS A 55 -6.72 -0.06 -7.02
C LYS A 55 -5.96 -1.23 -7.64
N SER A 56 -6.69 -2.28 -8.01
CA SER A 56 -6.15 -3.50 -8.63
C SER A 56 -5.03 -4.16 -7.83
N SER A 57 -4.93 -3.86 -6.53
CA SER A 57 -3.91 -4.38 -5.63
C SER A 57 -4.59 -5.11 -4.48
N VAL A 58 -4.38 -6.42 -4.44
CA VAL A 58 -4.85 -7.27 -3.36
C VAL A 58 -3.67 -7.80 -2.57
N ILE A 59 -3.85 -8.09 -1.29
CA ILE A 59 -2.89 -8.82 -0.47
C ILE A 59 -3.47 -10.18 -0.12
N ASP A 60 -2.64 -11.21 -0.22
CA ASP A 60 -2.98 -12.59 0.10
C ASP A 60 -1.88 -13.28 0.90
N SER A 61 -2.13 -14.54 1.30
CA SER A 61 -1.11 -15.41 1.90
C SER A 61 -1.09 -16.75 1.19
N THR A 62 0.03 -17.04 0.52
CA THR A 62 0.26 -18.26 -0.27
C THR A 62 1.59 -18.90 0.10
N GLY A 63 2.04 -19.95 -0.60
CA GLY A 63 3.36 -20.56 -0.36
C GLY A 63 4.54 -19.57 -0.35
N ASP A 64 4.41 -18.43 -1.01
CA ASP A 64 5.43 -17.35 -1.05
C ASP A 64 5.45 -16.49 0.23
N GLY A 65 4.50 -16.69 1.14
CA GLY A 65 4.22 -15.81 2.28
C GLY A 65 3.09 -14.82 1.97
N VAL A 66 2.95 -13.80 2.82
CA VAL A 66 2.00 -12.70 2.62
C VAL A 66 2.57 -11.69 1.64
N HIS A 67 1.88 -11.43 0.54
CA HIS A 67 2.36 -10.52 -0.52
C HIS A 67 1.21 -9.79 -1.21
N ALA A 68 1.55 -8.67 -1.85
CA ALA A 68 0.65 -8.02 -2.79
C ALA A 68 0.62 -8.75 -4.14
N ARG A 69 -0.54 -8.72 -4.80
CA ARG A 69 -0.80 -9.25 -6.15
C ARG A 69 -1.51 -8.17 -6.97
N ASN A 70 -1.34 -8.22 -8.30
CA ASN A 70 -2.10 -7.39 -9.22
C ASN A 70 -3.38 -8.15 -9.63
N LEU A 71 -4.54 -7.62 -9.23
CA LEU A 71 -5.85 -8.21 -9.51
C LEU A 71 -6.18 -8.17 -11.02
N GLU A 72 -5.74 -7.14 -11.72
CA GLU A 72 -5.83 -7.02 -13.19
C GLU A 72 -4.82 -7.90 -13.92
N ARG A 73 -4.13 -8.82 -13.25
CA ARG A 73 -3.34 -9.87 -13.90
C ARG A 73 -3.85 -11.26 -13.55
N MET A 74 -4.91 -11.33 -12.75
CA MET A 74 -5.46 -12.59 -12.30
C MET A 74 -6.48 -13.11 -13.31
N ILE A 75 -6.03 -14.05 -14.14
CA ILE A 75 -6.90 -14.80 -15.05
C ILE A 75 -7.51 -15.96 -14.25
N LEU A 76 -8.84 -16.04 -14.23
CA LEU A 76 -9.59 -17.18 -13.75
C LEU A 76 -9.77 -18.15 -14.90
N GLU A 77 -9.08 -19.29 -14.83
CA GLU A 77 -9.19 -20.33 -15.84
C GLU A 77 -10.63 -20.86 -15.96
N PRO A 78 -11.02 -21.41 -17.14
CA PRO A 78 -12.32 -22.03 -17.35
C PRO A 78 -12.74 -22.95 -16.20
N GLY A 79 -13.95 -22.74 -15.66
CA GLY A 79 -14.47 -23.49 -14.51
C GLY A 79 -13.95 -23.05 -13.13
N CYS A 80 -13.11 -22.01 -13.05
CA CYS A 80 -12.73 -21.39 -11.78
C CYS A 80 -13.74 -20.31 -11.36
N ALA A 81 -14.22 -20.39 -10.12
CA ALA A 81 -15.01 -19.38 -9.46
C ALA A 81 -14.20 -18.15 -9.04
N GLY A 82 -14.88 -17.00 -8.98
CA GLY A 82 -14.36 -15.74 -8.50
C GLY A 82 -15.50 -14.91 -7.92
N HIS A 83 -15.34 -14.42 -6.70
CA HIS A 83 -16.33 -13.62 -6.00
C HIS A 83 -15.67 -12.41 -5.38
N VAL A 84 -16.43 -11.34 -5.23
CA VAL A 84 -16.03 -10.16 -4.48
C VAL A 84 -17.09 -9.90 -3.41
N LEU A 85 -16.66 -9.81 -2.17
CA LEU A 85 -17.52 -9.61 -1.02
C LEU A 85 -17.22 -8.27 -0.37
N ARG A 86 -18.27 -7.60 0.09
CA ARG A 86 -18.18 -6.31 0.79
C ARG A 86 -18.95 -6.34 2.10
N PRO A 87 -18.45 -5.70 3.17
CA PRO A 87 -19.20 -5.55 4.42
C PRO A 87 -20.57 -4.93 4.20
N ILE A 88 -21.61 -5.56 4.75
CA ILE A 88 -22.99 -5.03 4.73
C ILE A 88 -23.06 -3.73 5.51
N VAL A 89 -22.39 -3.69 6.67
CA VAL A 89 -22.18 -2.45 7.43
C VAL A 89 -20.91 -1.80 6.89
N PRO A 90 -21.00 -0.63 6.23
CA PRO A 90 -19.83 0.05 5.71
C PRO A 90 -18.82 0.35 6.82
N LEU A 91 -17.54 0.09 6.55
CA LEU A 91 -16.46 0.47 7.46
C LEU A 91 -16.37 2.00 7.55
N THR A 92 -16.08 2.51 8.74
CA THR A 92 -15.58 3.88 8.88
C THR A 92 -14.20 4.02 8.22
N THR A 93 -13.78 5.25 7.93
CA THR A 93 -12.45 5.52 7.37
C THR A 93 -11.33 4.93 8.22
N ASP A 94 -11.40 5.10 9.54
CA ASP A 94 -10.39 4.57 10.48
C ASP A 94 -10.36 3.05 10.49
N GLN A 95 -11.53 2.40 10.43
CA GLN A 95 -11.61 0.95 10.33
C GLN A 95 -10.99 0.45 9.03
N LEU A 96 -11.33 1.06 7.89
CA LEU A 96 -10.76 0.71 6.60
C LEU A 96 -9.23 0.88 6.59
N HIS A 97 -8.74 2.00 7.15
CA HIS A 97 -7.31 2.23 7.30
C HIS A 97 -6.63 1.20 8.20
N SER A 98 -7.27 0.82 9.31
CA SER A 98 -6.78 -0.25 10.21
C SER A 98 -6.68 -1.60 9.49
N VAL A 99 -7.72 -1.97 8.74
CA VAL A 99 -7.76 -3.21 7.93
C VAL A 99 -6.60 -3.24 6.93
N ILE A 100 -6.44 -2.17 6.15
CA ILE A 100 -5.40 -2.06 5.12
C ILE A 100 -4.00 -2.04 5.75
N THR A 101 -3.83 -1.33 6.86
CA THR A 101 -2.55 -1.23 7.58
C THR A 101 -2.13 -2.59 8.12
N PHE A 102 -3.05 -3.36 8.69
CA PHE A 102 -2.78 -4.71 9.15
C PHE A 102 -2.31 -5.61 8.00
N ALA A 103 -3.03 -5.63 6.88
CA ALA A 103 -2.68 -6.47 5.73
C ALA A 103 -1.30 -6.11 5.17
N ARG A 104 -0.96 -4.82 5.09
CA ARG A 104 0.36 -4.35 4.65
C ARG A 104 1.47 -4.69 5.64
N ALA A 105 1.23 -4.54 6.94
CA ALA A 105 2.21 -4.88 7.99
C ALA A 105 2.53 -6.39 8.04
N ALA A 106 1.62 -7.23 7.56
CA ALA A 106 1.82 -8.66 7.48
C ALA A 106 2.71 -9.10 6.31
N VAL A 107 3.02 -8.23 5.35
CA VAL A 107 3.83 -8.57 4.16
C VAL A 107 5.16 -9.23 4.56
N GLY A 108 5.45 -10.37 3.92
CA GLY A 108 6.61 -11.21 4.20
C GLY A 108 6.34 -12.39 5.14
N THR A 109 5.28 -12.31 5.96
CA THR A 109 4.95 -13.36 6.95
C THR A 109 4.80 -14.72 6.28
N ARG A 110 5.47 -15.75 6.83
CA ARG A 110 5.45 -17.08 6.20
C ARG A 110 4.07 -17.71 6.25
N TYR A 111 3.79 -18.52 5.23
CA TYR A 111 2.58 -19.31 5.16
C TYR A 111 2.66 -20.58 6.00
N THR A 112 1.51 -21.03 6.53
CA THR A 112 1.40 -22.27 7.28
C THR A 112 0.39 -23.23 6.65
N LYS A 113 0.90 -24.30 6.02
CA LYS A 113 0.07 -25.40 5.49
C LYS A 113 -0.70 -26.11 6.60
N ILE A 114 -0.06 -26.33 7.76
CA ILE A 114 -0.69 -26.99 8.91
C ILE A 114 -1.81 -26.11 9.47
N GLY A 115 -1.59 -24.80 9.58
CA GLY A 115 -2.63 -23.87 10.01
C GLY A 115 -3.80 -23.83 9.01
N ALA A 116 -3.50 -23.76 7.71
CA ALA A 116 -4.53 -23.79 6.67
C ALA A 116 -5.36 -25.08 6.72
N ALA A 117 -4.73 -26.24 6.91
CA ALA A 117 -5.44 -27.52 7.04
C ALA A 117 -6.26 -27.61 8.34
N LYS A 118 -5.81 -26.97 9.41
CA LYS A 118 -6.52 -26.91 10.70
C LYS A 118 -7.62 -25.84 10.73
N SER A 119 -7.74 -24.99 9.72
CA SER A 119 -8.77 -23.94 9.70
C SER A 119 -10.20 -24.50 9.75
N VAL A 120 -10.41 -25.75 9.36
CA VAL A 120 -11.68 -26.48 9.48
C VAL A 120 -11.91 -27.10 10.88
N LEU A 121 -10.97 -26.93 11.81
CA LEU A 121 -11.00 -27.48 13.17
C LEU A 121 -10.85 -26.37 14.21
N ALA A 122 -11.85 -26.21 15.09
CA ALA A 122 -11.82 -25.21 16.16
C ALA A 122 -10.85 -25.57 17.31
N GLY A 123 -10.37 -24.56 18.05
CA GLY A 123 -9.76 -24.74 19.37
C GLY A 123 -8.24 -24.94 19.42
N PHE A 124 -7.49 -24.53 18.38
CA PHE A 124 -6.03 -24.57 18.40
C PHE A 124 -5.42 -23.22 18.82
N VAL A 125 -4.16 -23.23 19.26
CA VAL A 125 -3.41 -21.99 19.50
C VAL A 125 -2.88 -21.46 18.17
N ALA A 126 -3.20 -20.21 17.87
CA ALA A 126 -2.74 -19.56 16.65
C ALA A 126 -1.26 -19.17 16.75
N GLY A 127 -0.46 -19.61 15.79
CA GLY A 127 0.90 -19.08 15.58
C GLY A 127 0.87 -17.80 14.74
N ARG A 128 2.02 -17.12 14.66
CA ARG A 128 2.20 -15.86 13.90
C ARG A 128 2.12 -16.01 12.37
N ARG A 129 2.31 -17.23 11.86
CA ARG A 129 2.24 -17.53 10.42
C ARG A 129 0.83 -17.45 9.88
N GLN A 130 0.72 -17.10 8.61
CA GLN A 130 -0.55 -16.77 7.97
C GLN A 130 -1.03 -17.84 6.99
N PHE A 131 -2.32 -17.79 6.68
CA PHE A 131 -2.92 -18.36 5.49
C PHE A 131 -4.04 -17.43 5.01
N CYS A 132 -4.51 -17.64 3.79
CA CYS A 132 -5.32 -16.69 3.05
C CYS A 132 -6.54 -16.13 3.81
N SER A 133 -7.42 -17.00 4.31
CA SER A 133 -8.62 -16.60 5.04
C SER A 133 -8.34 -15.98 6.41
N ARG A 134 -7.37 -16.53 7.18
CA ARG A 134 -6.93 -15.94 8.46
C ARG A 134 -6.45 -14.52 8.29
N LEU A 135 -5.63 -14.26 7.28
CA LEU A 135 -5.10 -12.91 7.03
C LEU A 135 -6.25 -11.91 6.86
N VAL A 136 -7.24 -12.25 6.03
CA VAL A 136 -8.42 -11.42 5.80
C VAL A 136 -9.23 -11.25 7.09
N ALA A 137 -9.55 -12.34 7.77
CA ALA A 137 -10.38 -12.30 8.97
C ALA A 137 -9.71 -11.52 10.12
N GLN A 138 -8.40 -11.69 10.34
CA GLN A 138 -7.65 -10.94 11.34
C GLN A 138 -7.58 -9.45 11.02
N ALA A 139 -7.40 -9.07 9.75
CA ALA A 139 -7.37 -7.66 9.34
C ALA A 139 -8.65 -6.93 9.77
N TYR A 140 -9.78 -7.58 9.50
CA TYR A 140 -11.11 -7.09 9.86
C TYR A 140 -11.39 -7.14 11.36
N HIS A 141 -11.06 -8.24 12.03
CA HIS A 141 -11.19 -8.39 13.49
C HIS A 141 -10.42 -7.30 14.25
N ARG A 142 -9.20 -6.97 13.82
CA ARG A 142 -8.38 -5.90 14.41
C ARG A 142 -9.01 -4.52 14.30
N ALA A 143 -9.82 -4.28 13.27
CA ALA A 143 -10.59 -3.06 13.08
C ALA A 143 -11.95 -3.10 13.81
N GLY A 144 -12.22 -4.13 14.61
CA GLY A 144 -13.50 -4.31 15.32
C GLY A 144 -14.65 -4.76 14.43
N ALA A 145 -14.37 -5.21 13.20
CA ALA A 145 -15.37 -5.71 12.26
C ALA A 145 -15.26 -7.25 12.15
N ASN A 146 -16.06 -7.99 12.90
CA ASN A 146 -16.00 -9.45 12.89
C ASN A 146 -16.75 -10.02 11.68
N LEU A 147 -16.02 -10.62 10.73
CA LEU A 147 -16.60 -11.26 9.54
C LEU A 147 -16.94 -12.74 9.76
N VAL A 148 -16.23 -13.40 10.66
CA VAL A 148 -16.37 -14.82 10.98
C VAL A 148 -16.28 -15.00 12.49
N PRO A 149 -16.76 -16.13 13.06
CA PRO A 149 -16.72 -16.36 14.50
C PRO A 149 -15.31 -16.43 15.09
N ASP A 150 -14.36 -17.01 14.36
CA ASP A 150 -12.96 -17.17 14.77
C ASP A 150 -12.04 -16.65 13.66
N ALA A 151 -11.36 -15.53 13.91
CA ALA A 151 -10.46 -14.92 12.93
C ALA A 151 -9.13 -15.67 12.76
N ASP A 152 -8.77 -16.53 13.71
CA ASP A 152 -7.54 -17.31 13.67
C ASP A 152 -7.75 -18.65 12.96
N PHE A 153 -8.95 -19.21 13.02
CA PHE A 153 -9.29 -20.50 12.42
C PHE A 153 -10.56 -20.37 11.59
N CYS A 154 -10.39 -19.80 10.38
CA CYS A 154 -11.47 -19.73 9.41
C CYS A 154 -11.03 -20.19 8.03
N HIS A 155 -11.96 -20.67 7.21
CA HIS A 155 -11.68 -21.02 5.82
C HIS A 155 -12.39 -20.07 4.84
N PRO A 156 -11.93 -19.98 3.58
CA PRO A 156 -12.54 -19.06 2.61
C PRO A 156 -14.06 -19.23 2.45
N GLY A 157 -14.58 -20.46 2.52
CA GLY A 157 -16.01 -20.75 2.46
C GLY A 157 -16.85 -20.12 3.60
N GLU A 158 -16.27 -19.85 4.77
CA GLU A 158 -16.98 -19.12 5.84
C GLU A 158 -17.09 -17.63 5.52
N LEU A 159 -16.09 -17.06 4.84
CA LEU A 159 -16.20 -15.69 4.32
C LEU A 159 -17.30 -15.62 3.25
N LEU A 160 -17.33 -16.58 2.32
CA LEU A 160 -18.36 -16.64 1.28
C LEU A 160 -19.79 -16.70 1.86
N ASN A 161 -19.97 -17.44 2.94
CA ASN A 161 -21.28 -17.62 3.59
C ASN A 161 -21.53 -16.65 4.77
N SER A 162 -20.66 -15.66 4.97
CA SER A 162 -20.76 -14.75 6.11
C SER A 162 -21.99 -13.85 5.98
N ALA A 163 -22.83 -13.83 7.02
CA ALA A 163 -23.96 -12.90 7.12
C ALA A 163 -23.54 -11.43 7.30
N ALA A 164 -22.25 -11.14 7.50
CA ALA A 164 -21.71 -9.78 7.58
C ALA A 164 -21.30 -9.22 6.21
N LEU A 165 -21.32 -10.06 5.17
CA LEU A 165 -20.85 -9.74 3.83
C LEU A 165 -21.98 -9.90 2.80
N PHE A 166 -21.97 -9.06 1.77
CA PHE A 166 -22.77 -9.27 0.58
C PHE A 166 -21.88 -9.40 -0.64
N GLU A 167 -22.35 -10.14 -1.65
CA GLU A 167 -21.64 -10.31 -2.91
C GLU A 167 -21.83 -9.09 -3.81
N VAL A 168 -20.72 -8.54 -4.31
CA VAL A 168 -20.71 -7.45 -5.29
C VAL A 168 -21.00 -8.04 -6.67
N PRO A 169 -22.09 -7.62 -7.35
CA PRO A 169 -22.49 -8.22 -8.62
C PRO A 169 -21.61 -7.77 -9.78
N ASN A 170 -21.57 -8.57 -10.85
CA ASN A 170 -20.95 -8.26 -12.15
C ASN A 170 -19.44 -7.98 -12.10
N VAL A 171 -18.75 -8.50 -11.09
CA VAL A 171 -17.30 -8.30 -10.89
C VAL A 171 -16.42 -9.15 -11.81
N LEU A 172 -17.00 -10.03 -12.61
CA LEU A 172 -16.28 -10.85 -13.59
C LEU A 172 -16.71 -10.51 -15.01
N ARG A 173 -15.74 -10.50 -15.93
CA ARG A 173 -15.98 -10.47 -17.37
C ARG A 173 -15.17 -11.55 -18.07
N ASP A 174 -15.68 -12.03 -19.19
CA ASP A 174 -14.94 -12.94 -20.06
C ASP A 174 -13.82 -12.19 -20.81
N LEU A 175 -12.71 -12.89 -21.04
CA LEU A 175 -11.69 -12.48 -21.99
C LEU A 175 -12.01 -13.05 -23.36
N ASN A 176 -11.82 -12.24 -24.41
CA ASN A 176 -11.73 -12.78 -25.76
C ASN A 176 -10.30 -13.30 -26.04
N ALA A 177 -10.14 -14.06 -27.14
CA ALA A 177 -8.87 -14.73 -27.46
C ALA A 177 -7.69 -13.76 -27.65
N GLU A 178 -7.92 -12.58 -28.24
CA GLU A 178 -6.87 -11.56 -28.42
C GLU A 178 -6.47 -10.93 -27.09
N GLU A 179 -7.45 -10.62 -26.23
CA GLU A 179 -7.19 -10.11 -24.89
C GLU A 179 -6.44 -11.13 -24.03
N GLU A 180 -6.84 -12.40 -24.09
CA GLU A 180 -6.18 -13.49 -23.36
C GLU A 180 -4.72 -13.63 -23.76
N ALA A 181 -4.44 -13.71 -25.07
CA ALA A 181 -3.07 -13.85 -25.57
C ALA A 181 -2.18 -12.70 -25.06
N ARG A 182 -2.66 -11.46 -25.20
CA ARG A 182 -1.96 -10.27 -24.70
C ARG A 182 -1.75 -10.31 -23.18
N TRP A 183 -2.75 -10.75 -22.41
CA TRP A 183 -2.65 -10.81 -20.95
C TRP A 183 -1.65 -11.87 -20.46
N ARG A 184 -1.54 -13.00 -21.16
CA ARG A 184 -0.61 -14.08 -20.80
C ARG A 184 0.83 -13.79 -21.20
N GLU A 185 1.05 -13.02 -22.26
CA GLU A 185 2.39 -12.56 -22.67
C GLU A 185 2.95 -11.47 -21.75
N ASP A 186 2.07 -10.71 -21.09
CA ASP A 186 2.46 -9.60 -20.24
C ASP A 186 3.09 -10.09 -18.92
N ILE A 187 4.18 -9.44 -18.51
CA ILE A 187 4.99 -9.87 -17.38
C ILE A 187 4.32 -9.42 -16.08
N ASP A 188 4.16 -10.35 -15.12
CA ASP A 188 3.79 -9.99 -13.75
C ASP A 188 4.93 -9.21 -13.09
N HIS A 189 4.82 -7.88 -13.09
CA HIS A 189 5.83 -6.98 -12.54
C HIS A 189 5.87 -6.97 -11.00
N VAL A 190 4.83 -7.46 -10.32
CA VAL A 190 4.87 -7.60 -8.85
C VAL A 190 5.63 -8.86 -8.44
N GLN A 191 5.80 -9.82 -9.35
CA GLN A 191 7.07 -10.52 -9.63
C GLN A 191 8.27 -10.26 -8.70
N ALA A 192 9.11 -9.37 -9.21
CA ALA A 192 10.40 -9.01 -8.66
C ALA A 192 10.31 -8.45 -7.23
N MET A 193 9.22 -7.74 -6.88
CA MET A 193 9.01 -7.22 -5.52
C MET A 193 8.89 -8.35 -4.50
N ARG A 194 8.17 -9.41 -4.84
CA ARG A 194 8.00 -10.58 -3.97
C ARG A 194 9.31 -11.33 -3.79
N ASP A 195 10.02 -11.54 -4.90
CA ASP A 195 11.31 -12.23 -4.89
C ASP A 195 12.36 -11.48 -4.08
N SER A 196 12.43 -10.16 -4.27
CA SER A 196 13.30 -9.26 -3.50
C SER A 196 12.97 -9.27 -2.01
N THR A 197 11.68 -9.10 -1.66
CA THR A 197 11.20 -9.15 -0.27
C THR A 197 11.56 -10.49 0.38
N ASN A 198 11.33 -11.60 -0.31
CA ASN A 198 11.65 -12.93 0.18
C ASN A 198 13.17 -13.16 0.28
N ALA A 199 13.98 -12.58 -0.61
CA ALA A 199 15.44 -12.63 -0.52
C ALA A 199 15.95 -11.89 0.74
N LEU A 200 15.45 -10.68 0.99
CA LEU A 200 15.75 -9.92 2.20
C LEU A 200 15.37 -10.70 3.47
N LEU A 201 14.14 -11.22 3.53
CA LEU A 201 13.65 -11.96 4.69
C LEU A 201 14.39 -13.28 4.91
N ARG A 202 14.89 -13.94 3.85
CA ARG A 202 15.76 -15.11 4.00
C ARG A 202 17.05 -14.77 4.73
N GLU A 203 17.68 -13.64 4.42
CA GLU A 203 18.89 -13.19 5.12
C GLU A 203 18.59 -12.76 6.55
N ALA A 204 17.48 -12.07 6.79
CA ALA A 204 17.06 -11.69 8.14
C ALA A 204 16.78 -12.92 9.02
N ARG A 205 16.13 -13.96 8.46
CA ARG A 205 15.81 -15.19 9.20
C ARG A 205 17.02 -16.04 9.58
N LYS A 206 18.20 -15.78 9.00
CA LYS A 206 19.47 -16.37 9.47
C LYS A 206 19.91 -15.78 10.81
N LEU A 207 19.54 -14.53 11.09
CA LEU A 207 19.81 -13.86 12.35
C LEU A 207 18.82 -14.30 13.43
N SER A 208 17.53 -14.39 13.09
CA SER A 208 16.50 -14.91 13.99
C SER A 208 15.38 -15.62 13.25
N SER A 209 15.09 -16.86 13.64
CA SER A 209 14.01 -17.66 13.05
C SER A 209 12.61 -17.10 13.32
N GLU A 210 12.48 -16.20 14.29
CA GLU A 210 11.21 -15.57 14.69
C GLU A 210 10.79 -14.40 13.78
N ILE A 211 11.70 -13.91 12.92
CA ILE A 211 11.39 -12.87 11.95
C ILE A 211 10.41 -13.41 10.89
N GLU A 212 9.17 -12.94 10.94
CA GLU A 212 8.13 -13.31 10.01
C GLU A 212 7.92 -12.22 8.94
N SER A 213 7.78 -10.94 9.32
CA SER A 213 7.51 -9.84 8.38
C SER A 213 8.66 -8.85 8.23
N LEU A 214 8.51 -7.87 7.33
CA LEU A 214 9.45 -6.75 7.23
C LEU A 214 9.52 -5.93 8.53
N ASN A 215 8.39 -5.74 9.21
CA ASN A 215 8.34 -4.99 10.47
C ASN A 215 9.10 -5.71 11.61
N ASP A 216 9.21 -7.04 11.55
CA ASP A 216 10.02 -7.80 12.51
C ASP A 216 11.53 -7.53 12.33
N ILE A 217 11.99 -7.17 11.13
CA ILE A 217 13.37 -6.73 10.89
C ILE A 217 13.62 -5.41 11.64
N ASP A 218 12.68 -4.48 11.53
CA ASP A 218 12.80 -3.16 12.18
C ASP A 218 12.84 -3.32 13.70
N ALA A 219 11.92 -4.12 14.27
CA ALA A 219 11.92 -4.45 15.69
C ALA A 219 13.20 -5.15 16.14
N TYR A 220 13.73 -6.08 15.33
CA TYR A 220 14.97 -6.78 15.63
C TYR A 220 16.17 -5.82 15.70
N LEU A 221 16.28 -4.87 14.77
CA LEU A 221 17.38 -3.91 14.68
C LEU A 221 17.38 -2.84 15.79
N VAL A 222 16.22 -2.57 16.38
CA VAL A 222 16.13 -1.74 17.59
C VAL A 222 16.97 -2.36 18.71
N ASP A 223 16.85 -3.67 18.90
CA ASP A 223 17.50 -4.41 19.99
C ASP A 223 18.89 -4.95 19.63
N HIS A 224 19.20 -5.17 18.34
CA HIS A 224 20.40 -5.85 17.86
C HIS A 224 21.17 -5.00 16.85
N GLN A 225 21.91 -4.00 17.33
CA GLN A 225 22.65 -3.08 16.46
C GLN A 225 23.74 -3.78 15.63
N GLU A 226 24.31 -4.87 16.14
CA GLU A 226 25.37 -5.65 15.48
C GLU A 226 24.90 -6.32 14.18
N ALA A 227 23.59 -6.40 13.96
CA ALA A 227 23.01 -6.95 12.75
C ALA A 227 22.83 -5.93 11.61
N ASP A 228 23.09 -4.64 11.86
CA ASP A 228 22.83 -3.55 10.91
C ASP A 228 23.58 -3.76 9.59
N ASP A 229 24.89 -3.99 9.63
CA ASP A 229 25.72 -4.21 8.43
C ASP A 229 25.22 -5.40 7.59
N HIS A 230 24.82 -6.50 8.23
CA HIS A 230 24.30 -7.69 7.55
C HIS A 230 22.97 -7.38 6.84
N LEU A 231 22.06 -6.67 7.52
CA LEU A 231 20.75 -6.33 6.98
C LEU A 231 20.82 -5.21 5.92
N VAL A 232 21.77 -4.29 6.03
CA VAL A 232 22.12 -3.32 4.97
C VAL A 232 22.61 -4.06 3.73
N GLN A 233 23.50 -5.03 3.89
CA GLN A 233 23.97 -5.83 2.76
C GLN A 233 22.83 -6.65 2.14
N ALA A 234 21.93 -7.21 2.97
CA ALA A 234 20.75 -7.92 2.50
C ALA A 234 19.79 -7.01 1.72
N LEU A 235 19.58 -5.75 2.13
CA LEU A 235 18.79 -4.77 1.37
C LEU A 235 19.37 -4.53 -0.04
N ARG A 236 20.70 -4.41 -0.14
CA ARG A 236 21.39 -4.17 -1.40
C ARG A 236 21.35 -5.40 -2.32
N THR A 237 21.72 -6.57 -1.81
CA THR A 237 21.80 -7.80 -2.63
C THR A 237 20.44 -8.32 -3.06
N SER A 238 19.39 -8.05 -2.28
CA SER A 238 18.01 -8.35 -2.68
C SER A 238 17.46 -7.39 -3.73
N ARG A 239 18.17 -6.30 -4.06
CA ARG A 239 17.69 -5.17 -4.90
C ARG A 239 16.47 -4.43 -4.33
N TYR A 240 16.11 -4.62 -3.06
CA TYR A 240 14.89 -4.04 -2.47
C TYR A 240 14.84 -2.52 -2.62
N LEU A 241 15.99 -1.85 -2.52
CA LEU A 241 16.12 -0.39 -2.64
C LEU A 241 16.04 0.12 -4.09
N GLU A 242 16.03 -0.76 -5.10
CA GLU A 242 16.21 -0.39 -6.50
C GLU A 242 15.03 -0.75 -7.41
N LEU A 243 14.09 -1.58 -6.96
CA LEU A 243 12.96 -2.03 -7.78
C LEU A 243 12.07 -0.91 -8.30
N TRP A 244 12.09 0.26 -7.66
CA TRP A 244 11.38 1.44 -8.15
C TRP A 244 11.90 1.90 -9.52
N LYS A 245 13.18 1.64 -9.86
CA LYS A 245 13.79 2.01 -11.15
C LYS A 245 13.09 1.29 -12.30
N ASP A 246 12.91 -0.02 -12.16
CA ASP A 246 12.24 -0.89 -13.13
C ASP A 246 10.80 -0.41 -13.39
N GLU A 247 10.09 0.04 -12.35
CA GLU A 247 8.75 0.61 -12.46
C GLU A 247 8.74 2.01 -13.09
N PHE A 248 9.70 2.86 -12.73
CA PHE A 248 9.84 4.19 -13.29
C PHE A 248 10.13 4.16 -14.78
N GLU A 249 11.07 3.31 -15.24
CA GLU A 249 11.44 3.18 -16.64
C GLU A 249 10.27 2.68 -17.49
N ARG A 250 9.57 1.64 -17.04
CA ARG A 250 8.40 1.07 -17.73
C ARG A 250 7.24 2.06 -17.82
N ASN A 251 6.96 2.77 -16.73
CA ASN A 251 5.81 3.66 -16.61
C ASN A 251 6.21 5.14 -16.65
N ALA A 252 7.28 5.48 -17.37
CA ALA A 252 7.82 6.84 -17.43
C ALA A 252 6.78 7.90 -17.83
N TRP A 253 5.80 7.52 -18.66
CA TRP A 253 4.70 8.39 -19.08
C TRP A 253 3.84 8.90 -17.91
N GLN A 254 3.81 8.19 -16.79
CA GLN A 254 3.02 8.56 -15.61
C GLN A 254 3.63 9.71 -14.80
N TYR A 255 4.91 10.04 -15.02
CA TYR A 255 5.67 10.97 -14.18
C TYR A 255 5.81 12.37 -14.78
N HIS A 256 5.54 12.53 -16.08
CA HIS A 256 5.67 13.80 -16.80
C HIS A 256 4.51 13.99 -17.77
N VAL A 257 3.83 15.14 -17.70
CA VAL A 257 2.64 15.44 -18.53
C VAL A 257 2.95 15.36 -20.03
N SER A 258 4.13 15.79 -20.46
CA SER A 258 4.56 15.70 -21.86
C SER A 258 4.68 14.25 -22.35
N PHE A 259 5.18 13.35 -21.51
CA PHE A 259 5.25 11.93 -21.83
C PHE A 259 3.87 11.26 -21.78
N MET A 260 2.99 11.68 -20.86
CA MET A 260 1.59 11.25 -20.82
C MET A 260 0.83 11.65 -22.09
N GLU A 261 1.03 12.88 -22.57
CA GLU A 261 0.46 13.37 -23.83
C GLU A 261 0.98 12.59 -25.04
N GLY A 262 2.28 12.29 -25.08
CA GLY A 262 2.94 11.56 -26.16
C GLY A 262 2.81 10.02 -26.10
N SER A 263 2.28 9.46 -25.01
CA SER A 263 2.10 8.01 -24.85
C SER A 263 1.04 7.45 -25.82
N GLU A 264 1.34 6.28 -26.39
CA GLU A 264 0.48 5.52 -27.31
C GLU A 264 -0.80 4.98 -26.66
N SER A 265 -0.91 5.01 -25.33
CA SER A 265 -2.14 4.62 -24.64
C SER A 265 -3.33 5.51 -25.04
N CYS A 266 -4.52 4.92 -25.16
CA CYS A 266 -5.73 5.66 -25.52
C CYS A 266 -6.12 6.71 -24.46
N ALA A 267 -6.90 7.69 -24.88
CA ALA A 267 -7.29 8.81 -24.02
C ALA A 267 -8.13 8.36 -22.82
N GLU A 268 -9.05 7.40 -23.02
CA GLU A 268 -9.90 6.87 -21.95
C GLU A 268 -9.07 6.18 -20.86
N TYR A 269 -8.05 5.41 -21.26
CA TYR A 269 -7.16 4.74 -20.31
C TYR A 269 -6.35 5.76 -19.49
N LYS A 270 -5.82 6.79 -20.14
CA LYS A 270 -5.08 7.87 -19.46
C LYS A 270 -5.97 8.65 -18.51
N GLN A 271 -7.19 8.99 -18.93
CA GLN A 271 -8.17 9.65 -18.08
C GLN A 271 -8.49 8.83 -16.84
N ARG A 272 -8.86 7.56 -17.04
CA ARG A 272 -9.17 6.65 -15.93
C ARG A 272 -8.00 6.54 -14.94
N TYR A 273 -6.78 6.34 -15.44
CA TYR A 273 -5.58 6.31 -14.60
C TYR A 273 -5.43 7.58 -13.75
N CYS A 274 -5.62 8.77 -14.35
CA CYS A 274 -5.47 10.04 -13.65
C CYS A 274 -6.55 10.22 -12.58
N GLU A 275 -7.82 9.99 -12.92
CA GLU A 275 -8.95 10.12 -12.00
C GLU A 275 -8.81 9.15 -10.81
N GLU A 276 -8.41 7.91 -11.07
CA GLU A 276 -8.20 6.89 -10.05
C GLU A 276 -7.03 7.23 -9.11
N LEU A 277 -5.93 7.73 -9.67
CA LEU A 277 -4.79 8.17 -8.87
C LEU A 277 -5.17 9.30 -7.92
N LEU A 278 -5.92 10.30 -8.40
CA LEU A 278 -6.39 11.42 -7.57
C LEU A 278 -7.46 10.99 -6.56
N ALA A 279 -8.34 10.06 -6.91
CA ALA A 279 -9.31 9.49 -5.98
C ALA A 279 -8.61 8.71 -4.86
N SER A 280 -7.58 7.92 -5.19
CA SER A 280 -6.78 7.19 -4.21
C SER A 280 -6.03 8.13 -3.26
N GLU A 281 -5.56 9.28 -3.74
CA GLU A 281 -4.90 10.29 -2.90
C GLU A 281 -5.87 10.89 -1.85
N LYS A 282 -7.15 11.02 -2.21
CA LYS A 282 -8.19 11.54 -1.29
C LYS A 282 -8.63 10.53 -0.22
N LEU A 283 -8.54 9.23 -0.51
CA LEU A 283 -9.10 8.15 0.34
C LEU A 283 -8.19 7.73 1.50
N GLY A 284 -6.93 8.17 1.54
CA GLY A 284 -6.07 7.85 2.67
C GLY A 284 -4.69 8.45 2.58
N GLN A 285 -3.98 8.39 3.69
CA GLN A 285 -2.62 8.89 3.81
C GLN A 285 -1.68 8.15 2.85
N ASN A 286 -0.89 8.90 2.10
CA ASN A 286 0.12 8.38 1.21
C ASN A 286 1.07 7.45 1.99
N ARG A 287 1.04 6.15 1.69
CA ARG A 287 1.82 5.14 2.42
C ARG A 287 3.32 5.41 2.44
N PHE A 288 3.85 6.09 1.43
CA PHE A 288 5.27 6.41 1.36
C PHE A 288 5.63 7.49 2.38
N VAL A 289 4.74 8.47 2.59
CA VAL A 289 4.86 9.50 3.63
C VAL A 289 4.82 8.86 5.01
N LEU A 290 3.86 7.97 5.26
CA LEU A 290 3.74 7.28 6.55
C LEU A 290 4.97 6.43 6.88
N ASN A 291 5.46 5.65 5.91
CA ASN A 291 6.65 4.84 6.11
C ASN A 291 7.89 5.73 6.32
N HIS A 292 8.02 6.82 5.57
CA HIS A 292 9.09 7.80 5.77
C HIS A 292 9.07 8.35 7.21
N ALA A 293 7.94 8.87 7.68
CA ALA A 293 7.81 9.39 9.04
C ALA A 293 8.11 8.33 10.12
N GLY A 294 7.67 7.09 9.90
CA GLY A 294 8.00 5.96 10.77
C GLY A 294 9.51 5.69 10.85
N TYR A 295 10.19 5.66 9.70
CA TYR A 295 11.64 5.44 9.66
C TYR A 295 12.45 6.64 10.20
N VAL A 296 12.00 7.88 9.96
CA VAL A 296 12.59 9.08 10.59
C VAL A 296 12.51 8.98 12.11
N THR A 297 11.35 8.58 12.62
CA THR A 297 11.12 8.43 14.07
C THR A 297 12.01 7.35 14.68
N VAL A 298 12.02 6.13 14.11
CA VAL A 298 12.82 5.03 14.67
C VAL A 298 14.32 5.31 14.54
N ASN A 299 14.79 5.91 13.44
CA ASN A 299 16.21 6.22 13.26
C ASN A 299 16.69 7.34 14.21
N ALA A 300 15.81 8.27 14.58
CA ALA A 300 16.14 9.28 15.58
C ALA A 300 16.35 8.68 16.98
N LEU A 301 15.61 7.61 17.32
CA LEU A 301 15.71 6.91 18.61
C LEU A 301 16.79 5.83 18.62
N HIS A 302 16.96 5.13 17.49
CA HIS A 302 17.86 4.01 17.30
C HIS A 302 18.60 4.19 15.97
N PRO A 303 19.66 5.02 15.91
CA PRO A 303 20.36 5.29 14.66
C PRO A 303 20.95 4.00 14.05
N ARG A 304 20.55 3.69 12.81
CA ARG A 304 21.02 2.54 12.01
C ARG A 304 21.19 2.96 10.56
N GLN A 305 22.20 2.42 9.89
CA GLN A 305 22.36 2.60 8.44
C GLN A 305 21.18 1.97 7.69
N TYR A 306 20.63 0.84 8.17
CA TYR A 306 19.42 0.24 7.60
C TYR A 306 18.25 1.23 7.56
N PHE A 307 17.97 1.90 8.68
CA PHE A 307 16.86 2.86 8.76
C PHE A 307 17.14 4.10 7.91
N ALA A 308 18.39 4.59 7.87
CA ALA A 308 18.78 5.69 6.98
C ALA A 308 18.49 5.37 5.49
N LEU A 309 18.85 4.17 5.03
CA LEU A 309 18.55 3.74 3.65
C LEU A 309 17.04 3.60 3.38
N LYS A 310 16.25 3.23 4.39
CA LYS A 310 14.78 3.21 4.29
C LYS A 310 14.20 4.63 4.19
N ILE A 311 14.73 5.59 4.97
CA ILE A 311 14.35 7.00 4.87
C ILE A 311 14.58 7.49 3.44
N GLU A 312 15.80 7.30 2.90
CA GLU A 312 16.15 7.70 1.52
C GLU A 312 15.20 7.06 0.48
N LEU A 313 14.91 5.77 0.62
CA LEU A 313 13.97 5.07 -0.28
C LEU A 313 12.57 5.69 -0.21
N TYR A 314 12.01 5.87 0.99
CA TYR A 314 10.63 6.37 1.12
C TYR A 314 10.50 7.85 0.80
N GLU A 315 11.54 8.65 1.02
CA GLU A 315 11.61 10.02 0.52
C GLU A 315 11.52 10.04 -1.01
N LEU A 316 12.34 9.23 -1.69
CA LEU A 316 12.32 9.11 -3.14
C LEU A 316 10.95 8.64 -3.66
N LEU A 317 10.38 7.59 -3.08
CA LEU A 317 9.06 7.08 -3.47
C LEU A 317 7.95 8.13 -3.27
N THR A 318 8.06 8.96 -2.22
CA THR A 318 7.15 10.08 -1.98
C THR A 318 7.30 11.15 -3.06
N GLN A 319 8.52 11.51 -3.45
CA GLN A 319 8.77 12.46 -4.54
C GLN A 319 8.24 11.93 -5.88
N LEU A 320 8.45 10.65 -6.18
CA LEU A 320 7.97 9.99 -7.39
C LEU A 320 6.43 9.97 -7.43
N HIS A 321 5.77 9.64 -6.32
CA HIS A 321 4.32 9.70 -6.21
C HIS A 321 3.79 11.11 -6.43
N ALA A 322 4.38 12.12 -5.79
CA ALA A 322 3.98 13.52 -5.98
C ALA A 322 4.17 13.99 -7.44
N ARG A 323 5.18 13.48 -8.16
CA ARG A 323 5.32 13.73 -9.61
C ARG A 323 4.15 13.13 -10.41
N ARG A 324 3.73 11.91 -10.08
CA ARG A 324 2.58 11.26 -10.72
C ARG A 324 1.28 12.03 -10.47
N ILE A 325 1.05 12.47 -9.23
CA ILE A 325 -0.10 13.34 -8.88
C ILE A 325 -0.09 14.60 -9.75
N ARG A 326 1.03 15.33 -9.79
CA ARG A 326 1.14 16.55 -10.61
C ARG A 326 0.90 16.29 -12.10
N ALA A 327 1.50 15.25 -12.66
CA ALA A 327 1.33 14.91 -14.06
C ALA A 327 -0.14 14.59 -14.38
N ALA A 328 -0.81 13.80 -13.53
CA ALA A 328 -2.22 13.45 -13.68
C ALA A 328 -3.15 14.67 -13.55
N THR A 329 -2.97 15.50 -12.52
CA THR A 329 -3.73 16.74 -12.31
C THR A 329 -3.60 17.66 -13.53
N THR A 330 -2.36 17.98 -13.94
CA THR A 330 -2.13 18.87 -15.08
C THR A 330 -2.69 18.30 -16.38
N TRP A 331 -2.62 16.98 -16.57
CA TRP A 331 -3.20 16.35 -17.75
C TRP A 331 -4.73 16.51 -17.77
N LEU A 332 -5.41 16.24 -16.66
CA LEU A 332 -6.87 16.40 -16.54
C LEU A 332 -7.30 17.87 -16.73
N GLU A 333 -6.59 18.82 -16.13
CA GLU A 333 -6.82 20.26 -16.31
C GLU A 333 -6.71 20.67 -17.78
N ARG A 334 -5.65 20.24 -18.47
CA ARG A 334 -5.45 20.53 -19.91
C ARG A 334 -6.52 19.91 -20.81
N LYS A 335 -7.18 18.84 -20.35
CA LYS A 335 -8.31 18.21 -21.04
C LYS A 335 -9.66 18.82 -20.66
N GLY A 336 -9.70 19.80 -19.75
CA GLY A 336 -10.94 20.38 -19.24
C GLY A 336 -11.77 19.39 -18.42
N LEU A 337 -11.12 18.37 -17.86
CA LEU A 337 -11.77 17.32 -17.05
C LEU A 337 -11.65 17.57 -15.54
N LEU A 338 -10.82 18.55 -15.16
CA LEU A 338 -10.63 18.96 -13.78
C LEU A 338 -10.49 20.48 -13.75
N GLU A 339 -11.28 21.14 -12.92
CA GLU A 339 -11.14 22.57 -12.68
C GLU A 339 -9.87 22.82 -11.85
N PRO A 340 -9.03 23.81 -12.22
CA PRO A 340 -7.86 24.16 -11.43
C PRO A 340 -8.26 24.59 -10.02
N GLU A 341 -7.84 23.83 -9.01
CA GLU A 341 -8.12 24.17 -7.62
C GLU A 341 -7.03 25.11 -7.08
N PRO A 342 -7.39 26.28 -6.50
CA PRO A 342 -6.41 27.16 -5.91
C PRO A 342 -5.68 26.44 -4.77
N ARG A 343 -4.35 26.39 -4.87
CA ARG A 343 -3.53 25.72 -3.86
C ARG A 343 -3.60 26.49 -2.54
N THR A 344 -4.20 25.88 -1.52
CA THR A 344 -4.30 26.48 -0.19
C THR A 344 -3.00 26.19 0.57
N LEU A 345 -2.23 27.24 0.86
CA LEU A 345 -1.03 27.15 1.69
C LEU A 345 -1.42 27.31 3.15
N LEU A 346 -0.92 26.42 4.00
CA LEU A 346 -1.15 26.46 5.45
C LEU A 346 -0.27 27.55 6.06
N ARG A 347 -0.82 28.41 6.91
CA ARG A 347 0.00 29.40 7.62
C ARG A 347 0.85 28.68 8.69
N PRO A 348 2.15 29.00 8.84
CA PRO A 348 2.98 28.41 9.87
C PRO A 348 2.37 28.51 11.28
N HIS A 349 2.57 27.45 12.06
CA HIS A 349 2.15 27.33 13.46
C HIS A 349 0.63 27.33 13.72
N THR A 350 -0.22 27.18 12.69
CA THR A 350 -1.64 26.87 12.90
C THR A 350 -1.85 25.38 13.21
N PRO A 351 -2.99 24.98 13.79
CA PRO A 351 -3.29 23.57 14.04
C PRO A 351 -3.21 22.68 12.79
N GLU A 352 -3.69 23.18 11.65
CA GLU A 352 -3.66 22.47 10.36
C GLU A 352 -2.23 22.33 9.84
N TRP A 353 -1.40 23.36 10.02
CA TRP A 353 0.02 23.31 9.67
C TRP A 353 0.76 22.26 10.50
N PHE A 354 0.50 22.18 11.81
CA PHE A 354 1.07 21.14 12.66
C PHE A 354 0.54 19.75 12.33
N ALA A 355 -0.73 19.61 11.96
CA ALA A 355 -1.28 18.35 11.49
C ALA A 355 -0.53 17.88 10.24
N SER A 356 -0.37 18.76 9.25
CA SER A 356 0.40 18.47 8.03
C SER A 356 1.88 18.19 8.31
N LEU A 357 2.52 18.93 9.21
CA LEU A 357 3.93 18.72 9.54
C LEU A 357 4.12 17.38 10.26
N ARG A 358 3.25 17.00 11.19
CA ARG A 358 3.34 15.72 11.89
C ARG A 358 3.28 14.51 10.96
N GLU A 359 2.52 14.60 9.87
CA GLU A 359 2.45 13.54 8.88
C GLU A 359 3.77 13.35 8.13
N TRP A 360 4.55 14.43 7.94
CA TRP A 360 5.80 14.41 7.18
C TRP A 360 7.05 14.29 8.05
N ASP A 361 7.18 15.18 9.03
CA ASP A 361 8.30 15.30 9.96
C ASP A 361 7.78 15.48 11.41
N PRO A 362 7.38 14.37 12.05
CA PRO A 362 6.86 14.40 13.42
C PRO A 362 7.90 14.89 14.43
N LYS A 363 9.20 14.72 14.15
CA LYS A 363 10.28 15.22 15.01
C LYS A 363 10.30 16.75 14.98
N GLN A 364 10.32 17.35 13.79
CA GLN A 364 10.29 18.81 13.66
C GLN A 364 9.02 19.38 14.28
N ALA A 365 7.85 18.75 14.06
CA ALA A 365 6.62 19.17 14.71
C ALA A 365 6.75 19.21 16.25
N ALA A 366 7.24 18.13 16.86
CA ALA A 366 7.41 18.05 18.31
C ALA A 366 8.43 19.08 18.84
N MET A 367 9.53 19.29 18.12
CA MET A 367 10.54 20.31 18.46
C MET A 367 9.95 21.72 18.42
N THR A 368 9.20 22.05 17.37
CA THR A 368 8.57 23.36 17.22
C THR A 368 7.47 23.58 18.27
N GLU A 369 6.66 22.57 18.60
CA GLU A 369 5.67 22.66 19.69
C GLU A 369 6.33 22.88 21.05
N ALA A 370 7.46 22.21 21.32
CA ALA A 370 8.22 22.43 22.54
C ALA A 370 8.81 23.84 22.61
N ALA A 371 9.37 24.34 21.50
CA ALA A 371 9.88 25.70 21.37
C ALA A 371 8.81 26.76 21.67
N ILE A 372 7.64 26.65 21.02
CA ILE A 372 6.48 27.53 21.26
C ILE A 372 6.06 27.50 22.73
N ARG A 373 6.04 26.33 23.35
CA ARG A 373 5.66 26.18 24.76
C ARG A 373 6.65 26.87 25.70
N VAL A 374 7.95 26.77 25.41
CA VAL A 374 9.01 27.42 26.20
C VAL A 374 8.98 28.94 26.01
N ALA A 375 8.78 29.42 24.78
CA ALA A 375 8.69 30.85 24.47
C ALA A 375 7.37 31.49 24.94
N GLY A 376 6.30 30.70 25.06
CA GLY A 376 4.95 31.20 25.33
C GLY A 376 4.35 31.99 24.16
N SER A 377 4.92 31.85 22.96
CA SER A 377 4.58 32.62 21.77
C SER A 377 4.54 31.71 20.53
N LEU A 378 3.60 31.98 19.62
CA LEU A 378 3.59 31.37 18.28
C LEU A 378 4.56 32.07 17.34
N ASP A 379 5.02 33.28 17.66
CA ASP A 379 5.86 34.14 16.80
C ASP A 379 7.36 33.85 16.98
N VAL A 380 7.72 32.57 16.99
CA VAL A 380 9.10 32.10 17.11
C VAL A 380 9.55 31.33 15.87
N CYS A 381 10.86 31.19 15.69
CA CYS A 381 11.41 30.45 14.56
C CYS A 381 11.12 28.95 14.70
N THR A 382 10.62 28.32 13.64
CA THR A 382 10.35 26.88 13.56
C THR A 382 11.59 26.04 13.91
N ILE A 383 12.79 26.55 13.60
CA ILE A 383 14.06 25.81 13.71
C ILE A 383 14.78 26.08 15.04
N CYS A 384 14.95 27.35 15.40
CA CYS A 384 15.78 27.73 16.56
C CYS A 384 15.00 28.41 17.69
N ALA A 385 13.68 28.62 17.54
CA ALA A 385 12.83 29.33 18.50
C ALA A 385 13.13 30.83 18.69
N ASP A 386 13.97 31.44 17.85
CA ASP A 386 14.38 32.84 17.97
C ASP A 386 13.37 33.83 17.34
N GLU A 387 13.55 35.12 17.64
CA GLU A 387 12.76 36.28 17.17
C GLU A 387 13.68 37.42 16.68
N PRO A 388 13.26 38.30 15.76
CA PRO A 388 11.96 38.35 15.09
C PRO A 388 11.86 37.30 13.97
N VAL A 389 10.63 37.05 13.51
CA VAL A 389 10.35 36.03 12.49
C VAL A 389 9.42 36.52 11.40
N CYS A 390 9.58 35.92 10.23
CA CYS A 390 8.69 36.06 9.09
C CYS A 390 8.15 34.70 8.65
N ASP A 391 6.97 34.70 8.05
CA ASP A 391 6.40 33.52 7.38
C ASP A 391 6.97 33.47 5.94
N TYR A 392 7.41 32.29 5.52
CA TYR A 392 7.97 32.03 4.19
C TYR A 392 7.27 30.85 3.52
N VAL A 393 7.20 30.90 2.20
CA VAL A 393 6.78 29.80 1.34
C VAL A 393 7.95 29.26 0.53
N LEU A 394 8.06 27.93 0.49
CA LEU A 394 9.05 27.22 -0.31
C LEU A 394 8.69 27.36 -1.80
N LEU A 395 9.67 27.75 -2.63
CA LEU A 395 9.49 27.81 -4.09
C LEU A 395 9.34 26.41 -4.68
N SER A 396 10.09 25.45 -4.13
CA SER A 396 9.97 24.02 -4.42
C SER A 396 9.22 23.36 -3.28
N LEU A 397 7.91 23.20 -3.46
CA LEU A 397 7.07 22.64 -2.41
C LEU A 397 7.44 21.17 -2.14
N PRO A 398 7.50 20.78 -0.87
CA PRO A 398 7.83 19.41 -0.50
C PRO A 398 6.72 18.47 -1.03
N PRO A 399 7.06 17.20 -1.27
CA PRO A 399 6.09 16.25 -1.80
C PRO A 399 5.00 15.89 -0.78
N ALA A 400 5.24 16.13 0.51
CA ALA A 400 4.29 16.07 1.61
C ALA A 400 4.69 17.06 2.72
N GLY A 401 3.78 17.30 3.68
CA GLY A 401 3.98 18.31 4.73
C GLY A 401 3.66 19.74 4.26
N PRO A 402 3.80 20.73 5.15
CA PRO A 402 3.44 22.10 4.83
C PRO A 402 4.47 22.73 3.87
N GLY A 403 3.96 23.51 2.94
CA GLY A 403 4.75 24.29 1.99
C GLY A 403 5.37 25.57 2.54
N THR A 404 5.22 25.81 3.83
CA THR A 404 5.50 27.08 4.49
C THR A 404 6.24 26.82 5.80
N CYS A 405 7.03 27.81 6.23
CA CYS A 405 7.73 27.78 7.51
C CYS A 405 7.83 29.19 8.09
N ARG A 406 8.06 29.29 9.39
CA ARG A 406 8.30 30.56 10.09
C ARG A 406 9.75 30.59 10.52
N LEU A 407 10.54 31.55 10.02
CA LEU A 407 11.98 31.59 10.27
C LEU A 407 12.41 32.96 10.78
N CYS A 408 13.42 32.98 11.64
CA CYS A 408 14.23 34.17 11.89
C CYS A 408 15.19 34.40 10.71
N ASP A 409 15.76 35.60 10.62
CA ASP A 409 16.64 36.01 9.51
C ASP A 409 17.83 35.05 9.33
N ASP A 410 18.47 34.62 10.43
CA ASP A 410 19.61 33.70 10.38
C ASP A 410 19.22 32.34 9.78
N CYS A 411 18.12 31.74 10.27
CA CYS A 411 17.63 30.47 9.75
C CYS A 411 17.15 30.57 8.31
N PHE A 412 16.54 31.70 7.92
CA PHE A 412 16.17 31.98 6.54
C PHE A 412 17.41 32.03 5.64
N HIS A 413 18.46 32.77 6.04
CA HIS A 413 19.69 32.89 5.27
C HIS A 413 20.41 31.55 5.09
N ILE A 414 20.46 30.73 6.15
CA ILE A 414 21.08 29.40 6.10
C ILE A 414 20.28 28.46 5.18
N ARG A 415 18.97 28.36 5.37
CA ARG A 415 18.15 27.38 4.62
C ARG A 415 17.92 27.79 3.17
N SER A 416 17.82 29.08 2.87
CA SER A 416 17.51 29.56 1.51
C SER A 416 18.56 29.19 0.45
N VAL A 417 19.75 28.77 0.89
CA VAL A 417 20.80 28.25 0.01
C VAL A 417 20.36 26.94 -0.66
N ASP A 418 19.80 26.02 0.13
CA ASP A 418 19.40 24.68 -0.33
C ASP A 418 17.89 24.60 -0.62
N GLU A 419 17.10 25.44 0.04
CA GLU A 419 15.64 25.49 -0.04
C GLU A 419 15.18 26.90 -0.40
N PRO A 420 15.14 27.27 -1.70
CA PRO A 420 14.72 28.60 -2.11
C PRO A 420 13.32 28.96 -1.61
N MET A 421 13.20 30.13 -0.98
CA MET A 421 11.98 30.61 -0.32
C MET A 421 11.64 32.04 -0.73
N LYS A 422 10.37 32.43 -0.57
CA LYS A 422 9.92 33.82 -0.64
C LYS A 422 8.99 34.14 0.54
N PRO A 423 8.79 35.42 0.91
CA PRO A 423 7.81 35.79 1.93
C PRO A 423 6.41 35.23 1.60
N PHE A 424 5.74 34.71 2.63
CA PHE A 424 4.41 34.10 2.54
C PHE A 424 3.29 35.14 2.41
#